data_AF-L0PAJ5-F1
#
_entry.id   AF-L0PAJ5-F1
#
_cell.length_a   1.000
_cell.length_b   1.000
_cell.length_c   1.000
_cell.angle_alpha   90.00
_cell.angle_beta   90.00
_cell.angle_gamma   90.00
#
_symmetry.space_group_name_H-M   'P 1'
#
loop_
_entity.id
_entity.type
_entity.pdbx_description
1 polymer ?
#
loop_
_entity_poly.entity_id
_entity_poly.type
_entity_poly.pdbx_seq_one_letter_code
_entity_poly.pdbx_strand_id
1 'polypeptide(L)'
;MALDQSEEVVVDPLNLHPFSLSIIEKQATINIGTIGHVAHGKSTVVKAISGVSTVRYKNELERNITIKLGYANAKIYKCSNESCPRPGCYKSYGSEIKENVICEQPGCGSKMNLIRHVSFVDCPGHDILMVSFETHTYVFINNII
;
A
#
# COMPACT_ATOMS: atom_id res chain seq x y z
N MET A 1 -12.82 -26.64 -13.22
CA MET A 1 -11.59 -27.01 -12.49
C MET A 1 -10.44 -26.21 -13.09
N ALA A 2 -10.23 -24.99 -12.62
CA ALA A 2 -9.02 -24.23 -12.94
C ALA A 2 -8.09 -24.38 -11.74
N LEU A 3 -6.94 -24.99 -11.99
CA LEU A 3 -5.94 -25.31 -10.98
C LEU A 3 -5.33 -23.99 -10.48
N ASP A 4 -5.61 -23.67 -9.22
CA ASP A 4 -4.88 -22.67 -8.45
C ASP A 4 -3.48 -23.24 -8.18
N GLN A 5 -2.54 -22.95 -9.08
CA GLN A 5 -1.11 -23.22 -8.86
C GLN A 5 -0.59 -22.21 -7.84
N SER A 6 -0.91 -22.43 -6.58
CA SER A 6 -0.17 -21.83 -5.48
C SER A 6 1.19 -22.53 -5.40
N GLU A 7 2.20 -21.94 -6.03
CA GLU A 7 3.60 -22.31 -5.78
C GLU A 7 3.88 -22.12 -4.28
N GLU A 8 3.94 -23.23 -3.55
CA GLU A 8 4.48 -23.28 -2.19
C GLU A 8 5.95 -22.88 -2.26
N VAL A 9 6.22 -21.61 -1.97
CA VAL A 9 7.59 -21.14 -1.80
C VAL A 9 8.10 -21.75 -0.52
N VAL A 10 9.01 -22.72 -0.64
CA VAL A 10 9.80 -23.23 0.48
C VAL A 10 10.71 -22.09 0.92
N VAL A 11 10.27 -21.32 1.91
CA VAL A 11 11.05 -20.22 2.49
C VAL A 11 11.68 -20.71 3.78
N ASP A 12 13.01 -20.74 3.82
CA ASP A 12 13.75 -21.08 5.03
C ASP A 12 13.50 -20.02 6.12
N PRO A 13 12.85 -20.38 7.26
CA PRO A 13 12.40 -19.41 8.25
C PRO A 13 13.53 -18.65 8.95
N LEU A 14 14.77 -19.16 8.88
CA LEU A 14 15.95 -18.57 9.53
C LEU A 14 16.58 -17.40 8.75
N ASN A 15 16.30 -17.26 7.45
CA ASN A 15 16.85 -16.18 6.60
C ASN A 15 15.79 -15.21 6.08
N LEU A 16 14.57 -15.26 6.63
CA LEU A 16 13.48 -14.34 6.30
C LEU A 16 13.73 -12.98 6.93
N HIS A 17 14.36 -12.07 6.17
CA HIS A 17 14.41 -10.66 6.54
C HIS A 17 13.20 -9.93 5.96
N PRO A 18 12.55 -8.98 6.68
CA PRO A 18 11.45 -8.17 6.16
C PRO A 18 11.79 -7.30 4.93
N PHE A 19 13.06 -7.28 4.52
CA PHE A 19 13.53 -6.59 3.32
C PHE A 19 13.76 -7.53 2.12
N SER A 20 13.46 -8.83 2.26
CA SER A 20 13.58 -9.77 1.15
C SER A 20 12.50 -9.51 0.10
N LEU A 21 12.88 -9.60 -1.19
CA LEU A 21 11.96 -9.36 -2.30
C LEU A 21 10.78 -10.34 -2.29
N SER A 22 11.00 -11.60 -1.88
CA SER A 22 9.96 -12.62 -1.78
C SER A 22 8.86 -12.27 -0.75
N ILE A 23 9.22 -11.58 0.33
CA ILE A 23 8.24 -11.07 1.31
C ILE A 23 7.55 -9.82 0.76
N ILE A 24 8.32 -8.85 0.26
CA ILE A 24 7.80 -7.56 -0.24
C ILE A 24 6.83 -7.75 -1.41
N GLU A 25 6.98 -8.78 -2.23
CA GLU A 25 6.06 -9.05 -3.34
C GLU A 25 4.68 -9.53 -2.89
N LYS A 26 4.61 -10.22 -1.75
CA LYS A 26 3.41 -10.91 -1.26
C LYS A 26 2.70 -10.14 -0.15
N GLN A 27 3.45 -9.48 0.73
CA GLN A 27 2.91 -8.87 1.95
C GLN A 27 3.44 -7.46 2.17
N ALA A 28 2.54 -6.57 2.60
CA ALA A 28 2.90 -5.24 3.03
C ALA A 28 3.71 -5.28 4.33
N THR A 29 4.88 -4.66 4.31
CA THR A 29 5.81 -4.67 5.45
C THR A 29 5.61 -3.47 6.37
N ILE A 30 4.96 -2.41 5.87
CA ILE A 30 4.75 -1.15 6.60
C ILE A 30 3.30 -0.71 6.45
N ASN A 31 2.66 -0.39 7.57
CA ASN A 31 1.35 0.23 7.62
C ASN A 31 1.47 1.75 7.79
N ILE A 32 0.76 2.51 6.97
CA ILE A 32 0.76 3.97 6.98
C ILE A 32 -0.67 4.44 7.26
N GLY A 33 -0.90 4.99 8.44
CA GLY A 33 -2.18 5.60 8.81
C GLY A 33 -2.29 7.04 8.31
N THR A 34 -3.42 7.41 7.69
CA THR A 34 -3.72 8.80 7.36
C THR A 34 -4.62 9.42 8.43
N ILE A 35 -4.14 10.49 9.06
CA ILE A 35 -4.84 11.25 10.10
C ILE A 35 -5.12 12.65 9.60
N GLY A 36 -6.25 13.22 10.01
CA GLY A 36 -6.64 14.57 9.63
C GLY A 36 -8.11 14.83 9.89
N HIS A 37 -8.51 16.10 9.84
CA HIS A 37 -9.88 16.54 10.14
C HIS A 37 -10.89 16.05 9.08
N VAL A 38 -12.19 16.13 9.42
CA VAL A 38 -13.29 15.73 8.52
C VAL A 38 -13.22 16.53 7.21
N ALA A 39 -13.53 15.87 6.09
CA ALA A 39 -13.55 16.46 4.74
C ALA A 39 -12.20 16.93 4.15
N HIS A 40 -11.05 16.67 4.78
CA HIS A 40 -9.73 16.98 4.19
C HIS A 40 -9.27 16.03 3.07
N GLY A 41 -10.14 15.14 2.58
CA GLY A 41 -9.81 14.26 1.46
C GLY A 41 -8.78 13.17 1.76
N LYS A 42 -8.65 12.70 3.02
CA LYS A 42 -7.76 11.60 3.42
C LYS A 42 -7.92 10.35 2.53
N SER A 43 -9.17 9.92 2.35
CA SER A 43 -9.52 8.79 1.49
C SER A 43 -9.15 9.05 0.02
N THR A 44 -9.27 10.29 -0.45
CA THR A 44 -8.87 10.71 -1.81
C THR A 44 -7.36 10.61 -2.00
N VAL A 45 -6.57 11.03 -1.01
CA VAL A 45 -5.10 10.90 -1.05
C VAL A 45 -4.68 9.43 -1.05
N VAL A 46 -5.30 8.61 -0.19
CA VAL A 46 -5.03 7.16 -0.16
C VAL A 46 -5.36 6.51 -1.50
N LYS A 47 -6.49 6.89 -2.13
CA LYS A 47 -6.88 6.42 -3.45
C LYS A 47 -5.92 6.89 -4.56
N ALA A 48 -5.45 8.13 -4.51
CA ALA A 48 -4.51 8.65 -5.50
C ALA A 48 -3.15 7.94 -5.44
N ILE A 49 -2.68 7.58 -4.24
CA ILE A 49 -1.40 6.90 -4.03
C ILE A 49 -1.50 5.40 -4.34
N SER A 50 -2.53 4.73 -3.82
CA SER A 50 -2.66 3.27 -3.94
C SER A 50 -3.34 2.83 -5.23
N GLY A 51 -4.08 3.71 -5.91
CA GLY A 51 -4.97 3.36 -7.01
C GLY A 51 -6.21 2.57 -6.59
N VAL A 52 -6.32 2.19 -5.31
CA VAL A 52 -7.39 1.36 -4.76
C VAL A 52 -8.37 2.25 -3.99
N SER A 53 -9.66 2.14 -4.32
CA SER A 53 -10.71 2.80 -3.54
C SER A 53 -10.90 2.06 -2.21
N THR A 54 -10.70 2.77 -1.09
CA THR A 54 -10.92 2.24 0.27
C THR A 54 -12.40 2.10 0.61
N VAL A 55 -13.29 2.81 -0.10
CA VAL A 55 -14.74 2.75 0.10
C VAL A 55 -15.28 1.46 -0.52
N ARG A 56 -15.59 0.48 0.32
CA ARG A 56 -16.11 -0.83 -0.10
C ARG A 56 -17.64 -0.93 0.01
N TYR A 57 -18.29 -0.05 0.77
CA TYR A 57 -19.73 -0.15 1.05
C TYR A 57 -20.54 0.92 0.31
N LYS A 58 -21.64 0.51 -0.32
CA LYS A 58 -22.56 1.41 -1.05
C LYS A 58 -23.14 2.51 -0.14
N ASN A 59 -23.48 2.16 1.11
CA ASN A 59 -23.99 3.12 2.09
C ASN A 59 -22.95 4.19 2.49
N GLU A 60 -21.65 3.88 2.45
CA GLU A 60 -20.58 4.86 2.70
C GLU A 60 -20.42 5.81 1.50
N LEU A 61 -20.52 5.25 0.28
CA LEU A 61 -20.46 6.02 -0.96
C LEU A 61 -21.63 7.01 -1.07
N GLU A 62 -22.85 6.58 -0.73
CA GLU A 62 -24.05 7.44 -0.76
C GLU A 62 -24.00 8.56 0.29
N ARG A 63 -23.32 8.33 1.42
CA ARG A 63 -23.25 9.29 2.53
C ARG A 63 -21.97 10.11 2.54
N ASN A 64 -21.02 9.85 1.63
CA ASN A 64 -19.70 10.50 1.57
C ASN A 64 -18.96 10.51 2.93
N ILE A 65 -19.16 9.47 3.75
CA ILE A 65 -18.50 9.31 5.05
C ILE A 65 -17.81 7.95 5.13
N THR A 66 -16.63 7.94 5.75
CA THR A 66 -15.89 6.71 6.09
C THR A 66 -16.36 6.25 7.47
N ILE A 67 -17.02 5.09 7.56
CA ILE A 67 -17.53 4.55 8.82
C ILE A 67 -16.61 3.42 9.30
N LYS A 68 -16.12 2.60 8.37
CA LYS A 68 -15.16 1.52 8.64
C LYS A 68 -13.75 1.90 8.24
N LEU A 69 -12.77 1.29 8.91
CA LEU A 69 -11.36 1.38 8.54
C LEU A 69 -11.15 0.87 7.12
N GLY A 70 -10.64 1.74 6.26
CA GLY A 70 -10.31 1.41 4.88
C GLY A 70 -8.87 0.93 4.78
N TYR A 71 -8.65 -0.21 4.12
CA TYR A 71 -7.30 -0.72 3.82
C TYR A 71 -7.02 -0.63 2.33
N ALA A 72 -5.86 -0.09 1.96
CA ALA A 72 -5.40 -0.03 0.59
C ALA A 72 -3.91 -0.39 0.49
N ASN A 73 -3.60 -1.43 -0.27
CA ASN A 73 -2.23 -1.90 -0.43
C ASN A 73 -1.62 -1.35 -1.72
N ALA A 74 -0.41 -0.78 -1.61
CA ALA A 74 0.31 -0.19 -2.72
C ALA A 74 1.76 -0.67 -2.79
N LYS A 75 2.23 -0.98 -4.00
CA LYS A 75 3.63 -1.31 -4.27
C LYS A 75 4.37 -0.08 -4.76
N ILE A 76 5.53 0.19 -4.18
CA ILE A 76 6.40 1.32 -4.51
C ILE A 76 7.56 0.81 -5.35
N TYR A 77 7.63 1.34 -6.56
CA TYR A 77 8.66 1.03 -7.53
C TYR A 77 9.62 2.21 -7.67
N LYS A 78 10.90 1.89 -7.89
CA LYS A 78 11.93 2.87 -8.21
C LYS A 78 12.61 2.51 -9.50
N CYS A 79 12.83 3.51 -10.33
CA CYS A 79 13.61 3.37 -11.56
C CYS A 79 15.05 2.92 -11.26
N SER A 80 15.55 1.93 -12.00
CA SER A 80 16.94 1.46 -11.86
C SER A 80 17.96 2.48 -12.38
N ASN A 81 17.55 3.41 -13.25
CA ASN A 81 18.42 4.41 -13.83
C ASN A 81 18.67 5.56 -12.84
N GLU A 82 19.93 5.81 -12.53
CA GLU A 82 20.36 6.88 -11.62
C GLU A 82 20.27 8.27 -12.26
N SER A 83 20.22 8.34 -13.59
CA SER A 83 20.04 9.60 -14.35
C SER A 83 18.61 10.16 -14.26
N CYS A 84 17.66 9.38 -13.72
CA CYS A 84 16.26 9.76 -13.59
C CYS A 84 16.11 10.65 -12.33
N PRO A 85 15.79 11.97 -12.45
CA PRO A 85 15.76 12.89 -11.30
C PRO A 85 14.62 12.58 -10.31
N ARG A 86 14.90 12.74 -9.01
CA ARG A 86 13.86 12.75 -7.97
C ARG A 86 12.97 14.00 -8.16
N PRO A 87 11.63 13.90 -8.01
CA PRO A 87 10.84 12.79 -7.47
C PRO A 87 10.27 11.81 -8.51
N GLY A 88 10.41 12.07 -9.82
CA GLY A 88 9.77 11.28 -10.88
C GLY A 88 10.26 9.83 -11.02
N CYS A 89 11.38 9.50 -10.37
CA CYS A 89 11.93 8.15 -10.36
C CYS A 89 11.18 7.15 -9.43
N TYR A 90 10.15 7.59 -8.71
CA TYR A 90 9.27 6.72 -7.90
C TYR A 90 7.87 6.68 -8.48
N LYS A 91 7.27 5.49 -8.46
CA LYS A 91 5.87 5.34 -8.82
C LYS A 91 5.20 4.29 -7.93
N SER A 92 3.97 4.58 -7.53
CA SER A 92 3.14 3.66 -6.77
C SER A 92 2.08 3.05 -7.67
N TYR A 93 1.82 1.77 -7.46
CA TYR A 93 0.79 1.02 -8.17
C TYR A 93 -0.01 0.17 -7.19
N GLY A 94 -1.23 -0.20 -7.58
CA GLY A 94 -2.05 -1.16 -6.84
C GLY A 94 -1.37 -2.53 -6.76
N SER A 95 -1.74 -3.30 -5.74
CA SER A 95 -1.11 -4.62 -5.48
C SER A 95 -1.35 -5.67 -6.57
N GLU A 96 -2.29 -5.42 -7.48
CA GLU A 96 -2.62 -6.27 -8.63
C GLU A 96 -1.53 -6.26 -9.71
N ILE A 97 -0.76 -5.18 -9.81
CA ILE A 97 0.30 -5.04 -10.80
C ILE A 97 1.56 -5.70 -10.24
N LYS A 98 1.97 -6.83 -10.84
CA LYS A 98 3.07 -7.63 -10.34
C LYS A 98 4.37 -7.48 -11.13
N GLU A 99 4.33 -7.22 -12.44
CA GLU A 99 5.52 -7.46 -13.28
C GLU A 99 5.80 -6.39 -14.32
N ASN A 100 7.12 -6.14 -14.53
CA ASN A 100 7.71 -5.36 -15.62
C ASN A 100 7.15 -3.93 -15.82
N VAL A 101 7.01 -3.19 -14.73
CA VAL A 101 6.71 -1.76 -14.79
C VAL A 101 7.88 -1.02 -15.43
N ILE A 102 7.60 -0.38 -16.56
CA ILE A 102 8.53 0.52 -17.24
C ILE A 102 8.38 1.94 -16.71
N CYS A 103 9.48 2.70 -16.72
CA CYS A 103 9.41 4.12 -16.47
C CYS A 103 8.74 4.84 -17.65
N GLU A 104 7.70 5.62 -17.36
CA GLU A 104 6.99 6.46 -18.36
C GLU A 104 7.61 7.86 -18.49
N GLN A 105 8.73 8.10 -17.79
CA GLN A 105 9.37 9.41 -17.79
C GLN A 105 10.08 9.65 -19.14
N PRO A 106 9.93 10.84 -19.77
CA PRO A 106 10.55 11.12 -21.06
C PRO A 106 12.08 10.97 -20.95
N GLY A 107 12.65 10.08 -21.75
CA GLY A 107 14.08 9.77 -21.77
C GLY A 107 14.52 8.62 -20.85
N CYS A 108 13.60 7.96 -20.13
CA CYS A 108 13.91 6.90 -19.17
C CYS A 108 12.96 5.72 -19.45
N GLY A 109 13.41 4.71 -20.21
CA GLY A 109 12.65 3.48 -20.52
C GLY A 109 13.07 2.26 -19.69
N SER A 110 13.82 2.49 -18.62
CA SER A 110 14.39 1.43 -17.78
C SER A 110 13.33 0.76 -16.90
N LYS A 111 13.61 -0.49 -16.53
CA LYS A 111 12.78 -1.28 -15.61
C LYS A 111 12.75 -0.64 -14.23
N MET A 112 11.58 -0.62 -13.61
CA MET A 112 11.44 -0.25 -12.21
C MET A 112 11.55 -1.46 -11.29
N ASN A 113 12.32 -1.32 -10.22
CA ASN A 113 12.48 -2.35 -9.20
C ASN A 113 11.54 -2.06 -8.04
N LEU A 114 10.91 -3.12 -7.52
CA LEU A 114 10.08 -3.04 -6.32
C LEU A 114 10.98 -2.76 -5.11
N ILE A 115 10.72 -1.67 -4.38
CA ILE A 115 11.43 -1.37 -3.14
C ILE A 115 10.61 -1.84 -1.95
N ARG A 116 9.33 -1.49 -1.91
CA ARG A 116 8.47 -1.69 -0.73
C ARG A 116 7.03 -1.95 -1.12
N HIS A 117 6.36 -2.70 -0.25
CA HIS A 117 4.92 -2.88 -0.26
C HIS A 117 4.38 -2.26 1.02
N VAL A 118 3.52 -1.27 0.86
CA VAL A 118 2.95 -0.50 1.95
C VAL A 118 1.44 -0.68 1.98
N SER A 119 0.88 -0.69 3.17
CA SER A 119 -0.55 -0.76 3.42
C SER A 119 -1.01 0.56 4.03
N PHE A 120 -1.92 1.24 3.36
CA PHE A 120 -2.53 2.46 3.86
C PHE A 120 -3.76 2.11 4.69
N VAL A 121 -3.86 2.71 5.86
CA VAL A 121 -4.99 2.61 6.78
C VAL A 121 -5.70 3.96 6.80
N ASP A 122 -6.88 4.01 6.19
CA ASP A 122 -7.72 5.20 6.14
C ASP A 122 -8.63 5.25 7.37
N CYS A 123 -8.45 6.31 8.15
CA CYS A 123 -9.08 6.46 9.46
C CYS A 123 -10.28 7.42 9.38
N PRO A 124 -11.42 7.07 10.00
CA PRO A 124 -12.57 7.97 10.05
C PRO A 124 -12.19 9.23 10.84
N GLY A 125 -12.45 10.39 10.26
CA GLY A 125 -12.10 11.68 10.87
C GLY A 125 -13.11 12.19 11.90
N HIS A 126 -14.17 11.44 12.20
CA HIS A 126 -15.17 11.82 13.18
C HIS A 126 -14.67 11.45 14.58
N ASP A 127 -14.68 12.40 15.51
CA ASP A 127 -14.04 12.28 16.85
C ASP A 127 -14.49 11.02 17.62
N ILE A 128 -15.72 10.56 17.40
CA ILE A 128 -16.31 9.38 18.04
C ILE A 128 -15.68 8.05 17.55
N LEU A 129 -15.10 8.00 16.34
CA LEU A 129 -14.56 6.77 15.74
C LEU A 129 -13.03 6.66 15.82
N MET A 130 -12.36 7.67 16.38
CA MET A 130 -10.90 7.75 16.54
C MET A 130 -10.32 6.68 17.48
N VAL A 131 -11.14 6.11 18.38
CA VAL A 131 -10.77 4.99 19.28
C VAL A 131 -10.29 3.76 18.52
N SER A 132 -10.82 3.55 17.31
CA SER A 132 -10.40 2.45 16.43
C SER A 132 -8.97 2.65 15.92
N PHE A 133 -8.47 3.89 15.86
CA PHE A 133 -7.12 4.18 15.39
C PHE A 133 -6.08 3.91 16.46
N GLU A 134 -6.30 4.36 17.69
CA GLU A 134 -5.38 4.13 18.82
C GLU A 134 -5.19 2.64 19.12
N THR A 135 -6.26 1.83 18.99
CA THR A 135 -6.16 0.37 19.12
C THR A 135 -5.35 -0.26 17.98
N HIS A 136 -5.47 0.25 16.75
CA HIS A 136 -4.71 -0.27 15.61
C HIS A 136 -3.23 0.15 15.60
N THR A 137 -2.88 1.38 15.97
CA THR A 137 -1.47 1.79 16.11
C THR A 137 -0.75 0.96 17.18
N TYR A 138 -1.43 0.59 18.26
CA TYR A 138 -0.86 -0.27 19.31
C TYR A 138 -0.61 -1.72 18.85
N VAL A 139 -1.47 -2.27 17.99
CA VAL A 139 -1.31 -3.64 17.46
C VAL A 139 -0.23 -3.71 16.37
N PHE A 140 -0.02 -2.62 15.63
CA PHE A 140 0.96 -2.58 14.54
C PHE A 140 2.40 -2.27 14.99
N ILE A 141 2.61 -1.63 16.14
CA ILE A 141 3.96 -1.43 16.71
C ILE A 141 4.48 -2.71 17.40
N ASN A 142 3.60 -3.60 17.88
CA ASN A 142 3.99 -4.80 18.63
C ASN A 142 4.31 -6.05 17.78
N ASN A 143 4.36 -5.95 16.45
CA ASN A 143 4.78 -7.06 15.56
C ASN A 143 6.06 -6.76 14.77
N ILE A 144 6.77 -5.68 15.12
CA ILE A 144 8.11 -5.36 14.59
C ILE A 144 9.04 -4.98 15.75
N ILE A 145 9.08 -5.77 16.83
CA ILE A 145 10.24 -5.91 17.74
C ILE A 145 10.25 -7.34 18.27
#